data_AF-A0A3P2EFH6-F1
#
_entry.id   AF-A0A3P2EFH6-F1
#
_cell.length_a   1.000
_cell.length_b   1.000
_cell.length_c   1.000
_cell.angle_alpha   90.00
_cell.angle_beta   90.00
_cell.angle_gamma   90.00
#
_symmetry.space_group_name_H-M   'P 1'
#
loop_
_entity.id
_entity.type
_entity.pdbx_description
1 polymer ?
#
loop_
_entity_poly.entity_id
_entity_poly.type
_entity_poly.pdbx_seq_one_letter_code
_entity_poly.pdbx_strand_id
1 'polypeptide(L)'
;MGVDPWHDWNAHYEVLPGKEKVVSELKQLAEKADHIYLATDLDREGEAIAWHLREVIGGDEQRYSRVVFNEITKTLFVRPLKSRAN
;
A
#
# COMPACT_ATOMS: atom_id res chain seq x y z
N MET A 1 7.18 1.90 -24.31
CA MET A 1 5.82 2.11 -23.80
C MET A 1 5.58 1.03 -22.75
N GLY A 2 5.24 1.38 -21.52
CA GLY A 2 5.19 0.46 -20.36
C GLY A 2 3.92 -0.39 -20.26
N VAL A 3 3.21 -0.60 -21.37
CA VAL A 3 2.00 -1.42 -21.47
C VAL A 3 2.16 -2.31 -22.69
N ASP A 4 1.94 -3.61 -22.51
CA ASP A 4 2.03 -4.61 -23.57
C ASP A 4 0.65 -4.90 -24.19
N PRO A 5 0.33 -4.36 -25.38
CA PRO A 5 -0.98 -4.53 -26.00
C PRO A 5 -1.25 -5.98 -26.45
N TRP A 6 -0.21 -6.82 -26.49
CA TRP A 6 -0.27 -8.19 -27.00
C TRP A 6 -0.42 -9.21 -25.87
N HIS A 7 -0.20 -8.79 -24.62
CA HIS A 7 -0.40 -9.60 -23.41
C HIS A 7 -1.37 -8.90 -22.47
N ASP A 8 -2.66 -8.82 -22.83
CA ASP A 8 -3.74 -8.31 -21.97
C ASP A 8 -3.51 -6.90 -21.39
N TRP A 9 -2.78 -6.04 -22.11
CA TRP A 9 -2.43 -4.70 -21.63
C TRP A 9 -1.63 -4.70 -20.33
N ASN A 10 -0.87 -5.78 -20.08
CA ASN A 10 -0.04 -5.89 -18.90
C ASN A 10 0.89 -4.68 -18.77
N ALA A 11 0.72 -3.96 -17.67
CA ALA A 11 1.56 -2.82 -17.34
C ALA A 11 2.84 -3.33 -16.67
N HIS A 12 3.98 -2.97 -17.24
CA HIS A 12 5.28 -3.28 -16.64
C HIS A 12 5.62 -2.17 -15.63
N TYR A 13 5.44 -2.46 -14.35
CA TYR A 13 5.81 -1.56 -13.28
C TYR A 13 7.25 -1.82 -12.86
N GLU A 14 8.06 -0.76 -12.88
CA GLU A 14 9.45 -0.83 -12.45
C GLU A 14 9.65 0.14 -11.27
N VAL A 15 10.43 -0.30 -10.29
CA VAL A 15 10.81 0.57 -9.18
C VAL A 15 11.73 1.65 -9.75
N LEU A 16 11.41 2.92 -9.49
CA LEU A 16 12.22 4.05 -9.95
C LEU A 16 13.67 3.89 -9.45
N PRO A 17 14.67 4.05 -10.33
CA PRO A 17 16.07 3.99 -9.94
C PRO A 17 16.38 5.06 -8.89
N GLY A 18 16.98 4.66 -7.78
CA GLY A 18 17.22 5.52 -6.61
C GLY A 18 16.17 5.39 -5.49
N LYS A 19 15.04 4.72 -5.73
CA LYS A 19 14.07 4.34 -4.67
C LYS A 19 14.23 2.89 -4.19
N GLU A 20 15.18 2.12 -4.72
CA GLU A 20 15.38 0.72 -4.31
C GLU A 20 15.72 0.60 -2.82
N LYS A 21 16.47 1.55 -2.27
CA LYS A 21 16.83 1.56 -0.85
C LYS A 21 15.59 1.70 0.04
N VAL A 22 14.67 2.60 -0.31
CA VAL A 22 13.42 2.81 0.42
C VAL A 22 12.55 1.56 0.34
N VAL A 23 12.45 0.94 -0.83
CA VAL A 23 11.72 -0.31 -1.02
C VAL A 23 12.33 -1.44 -0.19
N SER A 24 13.65 -1.58 -0.18
CA SER A 24 14.34 -2.59 0.62
C SER A 24 14.13 -2.37 2.12
N GLU A 25 14.13 -1.12 2.58
CA GLU A 25 13.89 -0.78 3.98
C GLU A 25 12.44 -1.09 4.38
N LEU A 26 11.47 -0.72 3.53
CA LEU A 26 10.06 -1.06 3.74
C LEU A 26 9.83 -2.57 3.80
N LYS A 27 10.50 -3.36 2.95
CA LYS A 27 10.46 -4.83 3.00
C LYS A 27 10.99 -5.38 4.32
N GLN A 28 12.15 -4.91 4.78
CA GLN A 28 12.73 -5.35 6.04
C GLN A 28 11.87 -4.97 7.24
N LEU A 29 11.23 -3.80 7.21
CA LEU A 29 10.30 -3.37 8.26
C LEU A 29 9.01 -4.21 8.22
N ALA A 30 8.47 -4.48 7.04
CA ALA A 30 7.28 -5.31 6.84
C ALA A 30 7.49 -6.76 7.33
N GLU A 31 8.67 -7.34 7.07
CA GLU A 31 9.01 -8.67 7.59
C GLU A 31 8.94 -8.72 9.13
N LYS A 32 9.42 -7.66 9.79
CA LYS A 32 9.46 -7.56 11.26
C LYS A 32 8.13 -7.14 11.91
N ALA A 33 7.22 -6.53 11.15
CA ALA A 33 6.02 -5.92 11.70
C ALA A 33 4.80 -6.84 11.57
N ASP A 34 4.21 -7.32 12.67
CA ASP A 34 3.09 -8.28 12.64
C ASP A 34 1.93 -7.83 11.72
N HIS A 35 1.63 -6.52 11.72
CA HIS A 35 0.60 -5.90 10.89
C HIS A 35 1.11 -4.66 10.15
N ILE A 36 0.66 -4.49 8.91
CA ILE A 36 1.03 -3.39 8.01
C ILE A 36 -0.22 -2.56 7.73
N TYR A 37 -0.18 -1.28 8.08
CA TYR A 37 -1.27 -0.35 7.84
C TYR A 37 -0.96 0.56 6.65
N LEU A 38 -1.76 0.44 5.59
CA LEU A 38 -1.66 1.30 4.41
C LEU A 38 -2.61 2.49 4.60
N ALA A 39 -2.03 3.64 5.00
CA ALA A 39 -2.75 4.88 5.29
C ALA A 39 -2.68 5.86 4.11
N THR A 40 -3.03 5.40 2.91
CA THR A 40 -3.11 6.25 1.71
C THR A 40 -4.47 6.94 1.64
N ASP A 41 -4.57 8.00 0.83
CA ASP A 41 -5.80 8.75 0.64
C ASP A 41 -6.96 7.89 0.08
N LEU A 42 -8.20 8.34 0.31
CA LEU A 42 -9.42 7.74 -0.22
C LEU A 42 -9.68 8.19 -1.67
N ASP A 43 -8.68 8.06 -2.52
CA ASP A 43 -8.82 8.33 -3.93
C ASP A 43 -8.21 7.20 -4.76
N ARG A 44 -8.46 7.27 -6.06
CA ARG A 44 -7.98 6.26 -7.01
C ARG A 44 -6.45 6.21 -7.04
N GLU A 45 -5.77 7.33 -6.79
CA GLU A 45 -4.30 7.37 -6.75
C GLU A 45 -3.77 6.68 -5.49
N GLY A 46 -4.39 6.93 -4.34
CA GLY A 46 -4.12 6.25 -3.09
C GLY A 46 -4.35 4.75 -3.19
N GLU A 47 -5.39 4.32 -3.91
CA GLU A 47 -5.61 2.89 -4.22
C GLU A 47 -4.47 2.29 -5.03
N ALA A 48 -4.06 2.97 -6.09
CA ALA A 48 -2.96 2.50 -6.93
C ALA A 48 -1.65 2.43 -6.13
N ILE A 49 -1.37 3.41 -5.27
CA ILE A 49 -0.17 3.44 -4.42
C ILE A 49 -0.21 2.32 -3.39
N ALA A 50 -1.34 2.13 -2.68
CA ALA A 50 -1.49 1.08 -1.68
C ALA A 50 -1.35 -0.32 -2.29
N TRP A 51 -1.98 -0.52 -3.46
CA TRP A 51 -1.84 -1.77 -4.20
C TRP A 51 -0.39 -2.00 -4.64
N HIS A 52 0.26 -0.99 -5.21
CA HIS A 52 1.65 -1.12 -5.66
C HIS A 52 2.62 -1.39 -4.51
N LEU A 53 2.45 -0.73 -3.35
CA LEU A 53 3.25 -1.00 -2.16
C LEU A 53 3.09 -2.45 -1.68
N ARG A 54 1.87 -2.98 -1.70
CA ARG A 54 1.59 -4.38 -1.36
C ARG A 54 2.24 -5.34 -2.35
N GLU A 55 2.13 -5.10 -3.66
CA GLU A 55 2.78 -5.93 -4.69
C GLU A 55 4.30 -5.91 -4.55
N VAL A 56 4.87 -4.74 -4.29
CA VAL A 56 6.32 -4.58 -4.15
C VAL A 56 6.83 -5.26 -2.88
N ILE A 57 6.19 -5.03 -1.73
CA ILE A 57 6.62 -5.59 -0.44
C ILE A 57 6.38 -7.11 -0.39
N GLY A 58 5.24 -7.56 -0.92
CA GLY A 58 4.81 -8.97 -0.90
C GLY A 58 4.40 -9.46 0.50
N GLY A 59 4.23 -10.76 0.66
CA GLY A 59 3.84 -11.37 1.94
C GLY A 59 2.34 -11.65 2.05
N ASP A 60 1.90 -11.97 3.27
CA ASP A 60 0.53 -12.42 3.51
C ASP A 60 -0.46 -11.25 3.45
N GLU A 61 -1.47 -11.37 2.58
CA GLU A 61 -2.52 -10.37 2.39
C GLU A 61 -3.26 -10.06 3.68
N GLN A 62 -3.36 -11.04 4.59
CA GLN A 62 -4.05 -10.88 5.88
C GLN A 62 -3.34 -9.91 6.84
N ARG A 63 -2.04 -9.65 6.62
CA ARG A 63 -1.28 -8.71 7.45
C ARG A 63 -1.49 -7.26 7.05
N TYR A 64 -2.04 -7.02 5.86
CA TYR A 64 -2.29 -5.69 5.33
C TYR A 64 -3.68 -5.19 5.73
N SER A 65 -3.72 -4.03 6.39
CA SER A 65 -4.95 -3.32 6.74
C SER A 65 -4.95 -1.95 6.10
N ARG A 66 -6.03 -1.59 5.39
CA ARG A 66 -6.16 -0.25 4.81
C ARG A 66 -6.78 0.68 5.84
N VAL A 67 -6.13 1.81 6.07
CA VAL A 67 -6.66 2.86 6.94
C VAL A 67 -6.96 4.07 6.08
N VAL A 68 -8.21 4.52 6.15
CA VAL A 68 -8.70 5.63 5.34
C VAL A 68 -9.18 6.71 6.29
N PHE A 69 -8.70 7.93 6.09
CA PHE A 69 -9.13 9.09 6.87
C PHE A 69 -9.70 10.14 5.93
N ASN A 70 -10.93 10.58 6.15
CA ASN A 70 -11.55 11.66 5.36
C ASN A 70 -11.07 13.04 5.81
N GLU A 71 -10.55 13.18 7.03
CA GLU A 71 -9.96 14.41 7.56
C GLU A 71 -8.83 14.08 8.54
N ILE A 72 -7.69 14.78 8.42
CA ILE A 72 -6.58 14.69 9.39
C ILE A 72 -6.94 15.58 10.60
N THR A 73 -7.94 15.18 11.37
CA THR A 73 -8.26 15.84 12.65
C THR A 73 -7.50 15.14 13.77
N LYS A 74 -6.73 15.90 14.56
CA LYS A 74 -5.89 15.42 15.67
C LYS A 74 -6.66 14.59 16.72
N THR A 75 -7.99 14.66 16.71
CA THR A 75 -8.93 13.96 17.60
C THR A 75 -9.19 12.49 17.25
N LEU A 76 -8.82 12.00 16.06
CA LEU A 76 -9.13 10.61 15.65
C LEU A 76 -8.06 9.57 16.00
N PHE A 77 -6.86 9.99 16.43
CA PHE A 77 -5.79 9.07 16.81
C PHE A 77 -6.08 8.24 18.08
N VAL A 78 -7.12 8.59 18.86
CA VAL A 78 -7.58 7.86 20.07
C VAL A 78 -8.95 7.24 19.82
N ARG A 79 -9.09 6.41 18.80
CA ARG A 79 -10.24 5.50 18.74
C ARG A 79 -9.84 4.17 18.12
N PRO A 80 -9.95 3.06 18.86
CA PRO A 80 -9.57 1.75 18.34
C PRO A 80 -10.41 1.45 17.11
N LEU A 81 -9.71 1.06 16.04
CA LEU A 81 -10.25 0.57 14.77
C LEU A 81 -11.25 -0.57 15.06
N LYS A 82 -12.52 -0.22 15.23
CA LYS A 82 -13.62 -1.19 15.26
C LYS A 82 -14.15 -1.33 13.85
N SER A 83 -13.93 -2.52 13.30
CA SER A 83 -14.50 -3.03 12.07
C SER A 83 -15.99 -2.70 11.95
N ARG A 84 -16.41 -2.26 10.77
CA ARG A 84 -17.76 -2.53 10.27
C ARG A 84 -17.64 -3.05 8.86
N ALA A 85 -17.67 -4.37 8.74
CA ALA A 85 -18.24 -5.02 7.59
C ALA A 85 -19.76 -4.83 7.67
N ASN A 86 -20.36 -4.36 6.58
CA ASN A 86 -21.76 -4.59 6.25
C ASN A 86 -21.89 -4.55 4.73
#